data_AF-A0A1C3N1L7-F1
#
_entry.id   AF-A0A1C3N1L7-F1
#
_cell.length_a   1.000
_cell.length_b   1.000
_cell.length_c   1.000
_cell.angle_alpha   90.00
_cell.angle_beta   90.00
_cell.angle_gamma   90.00
#
_symmetry.space_group_name_H-M   'P 1'
#
loop_
_entity.id
_entity.type
_entity.pdbx_description
1 polymer ?
#
loop_
_entity_poly.entity_id
_entity_poly.type
_entity_poly.pdbx_seq_one_letter_code
_entity_poly.pdbx_strand_id
1 'polypeptide(L)'
;MTTRRAATILAVILTVTAVVAWRWWHDHPPYGPEALELTSSLSLVSNDEAQAALGENAPAPFATGRDQLVLGRVSWQTPPKPLDGGYFAIFLIDKRTDHKPEVFGVSAPQEAVGIGSAGIESRITERYSWLRGAGDATFGDDEWRSNGNRLHVADETAAPLAFVALFPYLEEPHPEASMATAPVALSDLLLAMVYLGPDGQVYWAQRLQG
;
A
#
# COMPACT_ATOMS: atom_id res chain seq x y z
N MET A 1 24.59 31.38 40.43
CA MET A 1 23.46 30.50 40.03
C MET A 1 22.99 30.71 38.58
N THR A 2 23.23 31.87 37.97
CA THR A 2 22.79 32.22 36.59
C THR A 2 23.54 31.49 35.48
N THR A 3 24.86 31.29 35.60
CA THR A 3 25.71 30.62 34.59
C THR A 3 25.43 29.12 34.42
N ARG A 4 25.17 28.40 35.52
CA ARG A 4 24.79 26.96 35.45
C ARG A 4 23.45 26.76 34.75
N ARG A 5 22.46 27.61 35.04
CA ARG A 5 21.15 27.57 34.37
C ARG A 5 21.26 27.91 32.89
N ALA A 6 22.05 28.92 32.52
CA ALA A 6 22.29 29.26 31.12
C ALA A 6 22.96 28.10 30.34
N ALA A 7 23.96 27.46 30.93
CA ALA A 7 24.63 26.30 30.32
C ALA A 7 23.68 25.10 30.13
N THR A 8 22.83 24.80 31.12
CA THR A 8 21.82 23.73 31.00
C THR A 8 20.79 24.04 29.92
N ILE A 9 20.28 25.27 29.85
CA ILE A 9 19.32 25.68 28.80
C ILE A 9 19.96 25.54 27.42
N LEU A 10 21.20 25.99 27.25
CA LEU A 10 21.92 25.88 25.98
C LEU A 10 22.11 24.42 25.55
N ALA A 11 22.50 23.55 26.48
CA ALA A 11 22.67 22.12 26.22
C ALA A 11 21.35 21.46 25.78
N VAL A 12 20.24 21.76 26.47
CA VAL A 12 18.90 21.25 26.10
C VAL A 12 18.50 21.73 24.70
N ILE A 13 18.70 23.02 24.39
CA ILE A 13 18.40 23.56 23.07
C ILE A 13 19.22 22.83 22.00
N LEU A 14 20.53 22.69 22.19
CA LEU A 14 21.40 21.99 21.24
C LEU A 14 20.95 20.55 21.02
N THR A 15 20.63 19.81 22.08
CA THR A 15 20.12 18.44 21.97
C THR A 15 18.81 18.38 21.19
N VAL A 16 17.85 19.26 21.49
CA VAL A 16 16.57 19.31 20.76
C VAL A 16 16.80 19.64 19.30
N THR A 17 17.65 20.64 18.98
CA THR A 17 17.94 20.99 17.59
C THR A 17 18.64 19.87 16.82
N ALA A 18 19.55 19.14 17.46
CA ALA A 18 20.22 18.00 16.84
C ALA A 18 19.24 16.86 16.53
N VAL A 19 18.33 16.55 17.46
CA VAL A 19 17.30 15.52 17.26
C VAL A 19 16.32 15.93 16.16
N VAL A 20 15.89 17.19 16.14
CA VAL A 20 14.98 17.72 15.10
C VAL A 20 15.65 17.72 13.73
N ALA A 21 16.91 18.15 13.64
CA ALA A 21 17.66 18.15 12.38
C ALA A 21 17.93 16.73 11.88
N TRP A 22 18.26 15.80 12.78
CA TRP A 22 18.45 14.39 12.44
C TRP A 22 17.15 13.75 11.93
N ARG A 23 16.03 13.97 12.62
CA ARG A 23 14.70 13.53 12.17
C ARG A 23 14.33 14.14 10.83
N TRP A 24 14.50 15.44 10.67
CA TRP A 24 14.20 16.11 9.40
C TRP A 24 15.01 15.52 8.25
N TRP A 25 16.30 15.24 8.45
CA TRP A 25 17.15 14.64 7.42
C TRP A 25 16.74 13.20 7.10
N HIS A 26 16.39 12.41 8.11
CA HIS A 26 16.05 10.99 7.95
C HIS A 26 14.64 10.80 7.37
N ASP A 27 13.68 11.62 7.80
CA ASP A 27 12.27 11.55 7.42
C ASP A 27 11.96 12.27 6.11
N HIS A 28 12.93 12.99 5.51
CA HIS A 28 12.71 13.68 4.24
C HIS A 28 12.69 12.66 3.08
N PRO A 29 11.59 12.53 2.33
CA PRO A 29 11.56 11.67 1.16
C PRO A 29 12.60 12.07 0.11
N PRO A 30 13.25 11.11 -0.57
CA PRO A 30 14.20 11.41 -1.64
C PRO A 30 13.55 12.10 -2.85
N TYR A 31 12.23 11.93 -3.02
CA TYR A 31 11.36 12.59 -4.00
C TYR A 31 9.88 12.42 -3.58
N GLY A 32 9.00 13.32 -4.03
CA GLY A 32 7.55 13.20 -3.85
C GLY A 32 6.88 12.38 -4.97
N PRO A 33 5.60 12.01 -4.81
CA PRO A 33 4.86 11.21 -5.79
C PRO A 33 4.71 11.92 -7.15
N GLU A 34 4.80 13.25 -7.19
CA GLU A 34 4.78 14.05 -8.41
C GLU A 34 5.92 13.70 -9.37
N ALA A 35 7.05 13.19 -8.86
CA ALA A 35 8.19 12.79 -9.68
C ALA A 35 7.95 11.51 -10.48
N LEU A 36 6.89 10.76 -10.17
CA LEU A 36 6.59 9.46 -10.77
C LEU A 36 5.60 9.53 -11.94
N GLU A 37 4.93 10.67 -12.15
CA GLU A 37 3.85 10.80 -13.15
C GLU A 37 2.87 9.62 -13.14
N LEU A 38 2.36 9.31 -11.94
CA LEU A 38 1.55 8.12 -11.67
C LEU A 38 0.29 8.08 -12.55
N THR A 39 0.09 6.97 -13.24
CA THR A 39 -1.15 6.67 -13.97
C THR A 39 -1.74 5.36 -13.49
N SER A 40 -3.07 5.27 -13.48
CA SER A 40 -3.76 4.07 -13.04
C SER A 40 -5.15 3.88 -13.65
N SER A 41 -5.61 2.65 -13.67
CA SER A 41 -7.00 2.30 -13.97
C SER A 41 -7.45 1.06 -13.20
N LEU A 42 -8.75 1.01 -12.88
CA LEU A 42 -9.45 -0.16 -12.37
C LEU A 42 -10.61 -0.51 -13.29
N SER A 43 -10.85 -1.81 -13.48
CA SER A 43 -12.00 -2.33 -14.22
C SER A 43 -12.45 -3.68 -13.67
N LEU A 44 -13.76 -3.92 -13.63
CA LEU A 44 -14.29 -5.27 -13.43
C LEU A 44 -14.08 -6.09 -14.72
N VAL A 45 -13.65 -7.34 -14.58
CA VAL A 45 -13.31 -8.20 -15.72
C VAL A 45 -13.81 -9.63 -15.55
N SER A 46 -13.95 -10.34 -16.66
CA SER A 46 -14.14 -11.79 -16.69
C SER A 46 -12.83 -12.56 -16.45
N ASN A 47 -12.92 -13.88 -16.22
CA ASN A 47 -11.75 -14.75 -16.09
C ASN A 47 -10.83 -14.68 -17.34
N ASP A 48 -11.41 -14.65 -18.54
CA ASP A 48 -10.65 -14.61 -19.79
C ASP A 48 -9.92 -13.27 -19.95
N GLU A 49 -10.58 -12.16 -19.66
CA GLU A 49 -9.97 -10.82 -19.69
C GLU A 49 -8.88 -10.66 -18.61
N ALA A 50 -9.10 -11.24 -17.43
CA ALA A 50 -8.11 -11.26 -16.35
C ALA A 50 -6.84 -12.03 -16.76
N GLN A 51 -6.99 -13.24 -17.29
CA GLN A 51 -5.85 -14.03 -17.75
C GLN A 51 -5.14 -13.36 -18.93
N ALA A 52 -5.89 -12.81 -19.89
CA ALA A 52 -5.32 -12.07 -21.02
C ALA A 52 -4.53 -10.84 -20.55
N ALA A 53 -4.96 -10.16 -19.49
CA ALA A 53 -4.27 -9.00 -18.94
C ALA A 53 -2.96 -9.36 -18.22
N LEU A 54 -2.89 -10.52 -17.57
CA LEU A 54 -1.66 -10.98 -16.91
C LEU A 54 -0.69 -11.69 -17.88
N GLY A 55 -1.20 -12.20 -18.99
CA GLY A 55 -0.43 -12.92 -20.00
C GLY A 55 -0.01 -14.31 -19.51
N GLU A 56 0.99 -14.90 -20.15
CA GLU A 56 1.47 -16.25 -19.82
C GLU A 56 2.39 -16.27 -18.59
N ASN A 57 2.88 -15.11 -18.16
CA ASN A 57 3.88 -14.98 -17.10
C ASN A 57 3.28 -15.15 -15.69
N ALA A 58 1.96 -15.02 -15.54
CA ALA A 58 1.29 -15.17 -14.26
C ALA A 58 -0.14 -15.71 -14.41
N PRO A 59 -0.55 -16.67 -13.56
CA PRO A 59 -1.93 -17.13 -13.52
C PRO A 59 -2.83 -16.05 -12.90
N ALA A 60 -3.97 -15.76 -13.54
CA ALA A 60 -5.00 -14.95 -12.93
C ALA A 60 -5.76 -15.74 -11.85
N PRO A 61 -6.18 -15.08 -10.75
CA PRO A 61 -7.16 -15.66 -9.85
C PRO A 61 -8.42 -16.05 -10.62
N PHE A 62 -9.05 -17.15 -10.22
CA PHE A 62 -10.23 -17.66 -10.91
C PHE A 62 -11.49 -17.36 -10.10
N ALA A 63 -12.38 -16.55 -10.65
CA ALA A 63 -13.69 -16.25 -10.06
C ALA A 63 -14.71 -17.32 -10.44
N THR A 64 -15.51 -17.74 -9.46
CA THR A 64 -16.61 -18.70 -9.65
C THR A 64 -17.95 -18.11 -9.20
N GLY A 65 -19.05 -18.55 -9.80
CA GLY A 65 -20.39 -18.14 -9.38
C GLY A 65 -20.59 -16.61 -9.39
N ARG A 66 -20.63 -16.00 -8.21
CA ARG A 66 -20.85 -14.56 -7.99
C ARG A 66 -19.58 -13.79 -7.57
N ASP A 67 -18.44 -14.45 -7.51
CA ASP A 67 -17.16 -13.79 -7.27
C ASP A 67 -16.89 -12.74 -8.36
N GLN A 68 -16.07 -11.75 -8.02
CA GLN A 68 -15.69 -10.70 -8.95
C GLN A 68 -14.18 -10.57 -9.06
N LEU A 69 -13.71 -10.30 -10.28
CA LEU A 69 -12.33 -9.93 -10.54
C LEU A 69 -12.24 -8.44 -10.83
N VAL A 70 -11.29 -7.78 -10.16
CA VAL A 70 -10.93 -6.39 -10.44
C VAL A 70 -9.52 -6.38 -11.01
N LEU A 71 -9.40 -5.91 -12.24
CA LEU A 71 -8.13 -5.65 -12.90
C LEU A 71 -7.68 -4.23 -12.59
N GLY A 72 -6.50 -4.11 -12.00
CA GLY A 72 -5.79 -2.85 -11.83
C GLY A 72 -4.58 -2.76 -12.75
N ARG A 73 -4.35 -1.57 -13.32
CA ARG A 73 -3.12 -1.21 -14.02
C ARG A 73 -2.51 0.00 -13.35
N VAL A 74 -1.21 -0.06 -13.10
CA VAL A 74 -0.45 1.04 -12.50
C VAL A 74 0.83 1.22 -13.28
N SER A 75 1.14 2.46 -13.64
CA SER A 75 2.37 2.81 -14.33
C SER A 75 2.95 4.08 -13.75
N TRP A 76 4.27 4.17 -13.79
CA TRP A 76 5.05 5.31 -13.32
C TRP A 76 6.32 5.45 -14.14
N GLN A 77 6.88 6.65 -14.15
CA GLN A 77 8.22 6.92 -14.66
C GLN A 77 9.28 6.51 -13.65
N THR A 78 10.46 6.14 -14.14
CA THR A 78 11.61 5.87 -13.29
C THR A 78 11.87 7.06 -12.35
N PRO A 79 11.88 6.85 -11.02
CA PRO A 79 12.12 7.90 -10.07
C PRO A 79 13.51 8.53 -10.24
N PRO A 80 13.70 9.78 -9.81
CA PRO A 80 14.99 10.48 -9.92
C PRO A 80 16.08 9.89 -9.03
N LYS A 81 15.71 9.05 -8.05
CA LYS A 81 16.61 8.30 -7.18
C LYS A 81 16.04 6.88 -7.02
N PRO A 82 16.91 5.85 -6.92
CA PRO A 82 16.46 4.48 -6.67
C PRO A 82 15.76 4.37 -5.30
N LEU A 83 15.07 3.25 -5.09
CA LEU A 83 14.35 2.99 -3.84
C LEU A 83 15.25 2.82 -2.61
N ASP A 84 16.54 2.50 -2.80
CA ASP A 84 17.59 2.42 -1.75
C ASP A 84 17.14 1.65 -0.48
N GLY A 85 16.67 0.42 -0.68
CA GLY A 85 16.15 -0.44 0.40
C GLY A 85 14.71 -0.15 0.82
N GLY A 86 14.10 0.93 0.32
CA GLY A 86 12.67 1.16 0.35
C GLY A 86 11.89 0.37 -0.71
N TYR A 87 10.58 0.59 -0.77
CA TYR A 87 9.68 -0.06 -1.72
C TYR A 87 8.37 0.70 -1.90
N PHE A 88 7.70 0.49 -3.03
CA PHE A 88 6.31 0.92 -3.19
C PHE A 88 5.35 -0.15 -2.68
N ALA A 89 4.42 0.26 -1.83
CA ALA A 89 3.28 -0.53 -1.41
C ALA A 89 2.03 -0.07 -2.19
N ILE A 90 1.45 -0.95 -2.99
CA ILE A 90 0.20 -0.67 -3.71
C ILE A 90 -0.95 -1.37 -3.00
N PHE A 91 -1.92 -0.58 -2.58
CA PHE A 91 -3.09 -1.03 -1.83
C PHE A 91 -4.34 -0.92 -2.70
N LEU A 92 -5.12 -1.99 -2.75
CA LEU A 92 -6.52 -1.96 -3.17
C LEU A 92 -7.37 -2.19 -1.93
N ILE A 93 -8.17 -1.20 -1.55
CA ILE A 93 -8.97 -1.23 -0.31
C ILE A 93 -10.44 -1.10 -0.68
N ASP A 94 -11.28 -1.96 -0.12
CA ASP A 94 -12.72 -1.79 -0.13
C ASP A 94 -13.13 -0.79 0.96
N LYS A 95 -13.61 0.38 0.56
CA LYS A 95 -13.98 1.48 1.48
C LYS A 95 -15.19 1.15 2.37
N ARG A 96 -15.95 0.10 2.05
CA ARG A 96 -17.14 -0.32 2.82
C ARG A 96 -16.76 -1.04 4.10
N THR A 97 -15.67 -1.80 4.06
CA THR A 97 -15.18 -2.64 5.15
C THR A 97 -13.78 -2.28 5.62
N ASP A 98 -13.09 -1.40 4.89
CA ASP A 98 -11.68 -1.09 5.07
C ASP A 98 -10.78 -2.34 4.99
N HIS A 99 -11.18 -3.35 4.22
CA HIS A 99 -10.39 -4.56 3.99
C HIS A 99 -9.73 -4.54 2.62
N LYS A 100 -8.66 -5.33 2.49
CA LYS A 100 -7.94 -5.57 1.24
C LYS A 100 -8.37 -6.93 0.66
N PRO A 101 -8.28 -7.13 -0.66
CA PRO A 101 -8.37 -8.47 -1.24
C PRO A 101 -7.26 -9.36 -0.68
N GLU A 102 -7.53 -10.65 -0.54
CA GLU A 102 -6.52 -11.62 -0.12
C GLU A 102 -5.76 -12.19 -1.32
N VAL A 103 -6.46 -12.46 -2.43
CA VAL A 103 -5.89 -13.17 -3.57
C VAL A 103 -5.61 -12.21 -4.72
N PHE A 104 -4.37 -12.21 -5.18
CA PHE A 104 -3.89 -11.44 -6.33
C PHE A 104 -3.18 -12.35 -7.35
N GLY A 105 -3.31 -12.00 -8.62
CA GLY A 105 -2.33 -12.34 -9.67
C GLY A 105 -1.69 -11.05 -10.17
N VAL A 106 -0.40 -11.09 -10.51
CA VAL A 106 0.36 -9.90 -10.89
C VAL A 106 1.23 -10.19 -12.10
N SER A 107 1.28 -9.24 -13.03
CA SER A 107 2.17 -9.26 -14.19
C SER A 107 2.95 -7.95 -14.22
N ALA A 108 4.27 -8.07 -14.26
CA ALA A 108 5.21 -6.96 -14.32
C ALA A 108 6.40 -7.36 -15.21
N PRO A 109 7.18 -6.39 -15.74
CA PRO A 109 8.33 -6.70 -16.60
C PRO A 109 9.42 -7.55 -15.93
N GLN A 110 9.46 -7.57 -14.60
CA GLN A 110 10.44 -8.31 -13.79
C GLN A 110 9.76 -8.90 -12.54
N GLU A 111 10.34 -9.95 -11.97
CA GLU A 111 9.92 -10.57 -10.71
C GLU A 111 10.29 -9.71 -9.48
N ALA A 112 9.88 -8.44 -9.49
CA ALA A 112 10.15 -7.49 -8.40
C ALA A 112 8.90 -7.17 -7.56
N VAL A 113 7.78 -7.84 -7.86
CA VAL A 113 6.50 -7.63 -7.18
C VAL A 113 6.17 -8.83 -6.29
N GLY A 114 6.14 -8.60 -4.98
CA GLY A 114 5.65 -9.55 -3.99
C GLY A 114 4.19 -9.28 -3.61
N ILE A 115 3.49 -10.30 -3.17
CA ILE A 115 2.13 -10.20 -2.59
C ILE A 115 2.25 -10.55 -1.11
N GLY A 116 1.65 -9.74 -0.25
CA GLY A 116 1.63 -10.02 1.18
C GLY A 116 1.20 -8.82 2.01
N SER A 117 1.43 -8.91 3.30
CA SER A 117 1.29 -7.81 4.25
C SER A 117 2.56 -7.66 5.09
N ALA A 118 2.69 -6.52 5.75
CA ALA A 118 3.73 -6.25 6.71
C ALA A 118 3.14 -5.53 7.93
N GLY A 119 3.46 -5.97 9.15
CA GLY A 119 2.95 -5.35 10.38
C GLY A 119 3.37 -3.88 10.59
N ILE A 120 4.22 -3.34 9.71
CA ILE A 120 4.58 -1.92 9.70
C ILE A 120 3.47 -1.03 9.11
N GLU A 121 2.50 -1.62 8.43
CA GLU A 121 1.42 -0.92 7.71
C GLU A 121 0.54 -0.08 8.64
N SER A 122 0.44 -0.40 9.92
CA SER A 122 -0.28 0.42 10.90
C SER A 122 0.27 1.84 11.02
N ARG A 123 1.57 2.06 10.75
CA ARG A 123 2.14 3.42 10.70
C ARG A 123 1.61 4.27 9.54
N ILE A 124 1.14 3.63 8.47
CA ILE A 124 0.55 4.30 7.31
C ILE A 124 -0.77 4.94 7.74
N THR A 125 -1.60 4.23 8.51
CA THR A 125 -2.92 4.70 8.94
C THR A 125 -2.83 5.82 9.97
N GLU A 126 -1.81 5.79 10.84
CA GLU A 126 -1.48 6.87 11.77
C GLU A 126 -1.17 8.19 11.04
N ARG A 127 -0.42 8.12 9.93
CA ARG A 127 -0.02 9.30 9.14
C ARG A 127 -1.08 9.73 8.13
N TYR A 128 -1.81 8.78 7.55
CA TYR A 128 -2.78 9.00 6.49
C TYR A 128 -4.11 8.31 6.85
N SER A 129 -4.98 9.00 7.59
CA SER A 129 -6.25 8.44 8.06
C SER A 129 -7.20 7.99 6.94
N TRP A 130 -7.04 8.53 5.73
CA TRP A 130 -7.79 8.10 4.55
C TRP A 130 -7.34 6.73 4.00
N LEU A 131 -6.22 6.19 4.50
CA LEU A 131 -5.71 4.84 4.23
C LEU A 131 -5.99 3.86 5.38
N ARG A 132 -7.03 4.09 6.19
CA ARG A 132 -7.32 3.24 7.36
C ARG A 132 -7.35 1.73 7.09
N GLY A 133 -7.74 1.28 5.90
CA GLY A 133 -7.71 -0.14 5.51
C GLY A 133 -6.34 -0.69 5.10
N ALA A 134 -5.28 0.12 5.08
CA ALA A 134 -3.93 -0.31 4.75
C ALA A 134 -3.28 -1.10 5.89
N GLY A 135 -3.53 -0.71 7.14
CA GLY A 135 -2.95 -1.34 8.34
C GLY A 135 -3.58 -2.67 8.71
N ASP A 136 -3.06 -3.29 9.77
CA ASP A 136 -3.67 -4.47 10.38
C ASP A 136 -5.01 -4.10 11.03
N ALA A 137 -5.94 -5.05 11.07
CA ALA A 137 -7.22 -4.90 11.75
C ALA A 137 -7.25 -5.75 13.02
N THR A 138 -7.99 -5.27 14.02
CA THR A 138 -8.29 -6.00 15.25
C THR A 138 -9.47 -6.94 15.02
N PHE A 139 -9.28 -8.23 15.29
CA PHE A 139 -10.32 -9.24 15.27
C PHE A 139 -10.54 -9.71 16.72
N GLY A 140 -11.66 -9.30 17.33
CA GLY A 140 -11.88 -9.47 18.76
C GLY A 140 -11.03 -8.52 19.62
N ASP A 141 -10.91 -8.83 20.92
CA ASP A 141 -10.35 -7.89 21.90
C ASP A 141 -8.81 -7.73 21.82
N ASP A 142 -8.07 -8.72 21.30
CA ASP A 142 -6.60 -8.75 21.39
C ASP A 142 -5.85 -9.28 20.15
N GLU A 143 -6.54 -9.66 19.06
CA GLU A 143 -5.87 -10.27 17.90
C GLU A 143 -5.70 -9.28 16.74
N TRP A 144 -4.44 -8.95 16.44
CA TRP A 144 -4.09 -8.19 15.25
C TRP A 144 -3.81 -9.15 14.09
N ARG A 145 -4.57 -9.01 13.00
CA ARG A 145 -4.31 -9.72 11.75
C ARG A 145 -4.30 -8.75 10.59
N SER A 146 -3.53 -9.10 9.55
CA SER A 146 -3.67 -8.40 8.29
C SER A 146 -5.07 -8.63 7.72
N ASN A 147 -5.71 -7.55 7.29
CA ASN A 147 -7.03 -7.55 6.66
C ASN A 147 -6.94 -7.79 5.13
N GLY A 148 -6.07 -8.71 4.70
CA GLY A 148 -5.78 -9.04 3.30
C GLY A 148 -4.37 -8.68 2.86
N ASN A 149 -4.13 -8.66 1.54
CA ASN A 149 -2.81 -8.47 0.95
C ASN A 149 -2.68 -7.14 0.21
N ARG A 150 -1.43 -6.71 0.02
CA ARG A 150 -1.03 -5.62 -0.86
C ARG A 150 0.05 -6.10 -1.82
N LEU A 151 0.40 -5.25 -2.79
CA LEU A 151 1.58 -5.47 -3.62
C LEU A 151 2.79 -4.76 -3.02
N HIS A 152 3.93 -5.44 -3.01
CA HIS A 152 5.24 -4.93 -2.63
C HIS A 152 6.12 -4.82 -3.87
N VAL A 153 6.54 -3.62 -4.24
CA VAL A 153 7.39 -3.39 -5.40
C VAL A 153 8.77 -2.92 -4.94
N ALA A 154 9.75 -3.82 -5.02
CA ALA A 154 11.12 -3.59 -4.55
C ALA A 154 12.03 -2.91 -5.58
N ASP A 155 11.58 -2.85 -6.84
CA ASP A 155 12.34 -2.34 -7.97
C ASP A 155 11.50 -1.31 -8.72
N GLU A 156 12.01 -0.09 -8.85
CA GLU A 156 11.34 1.00 -9.54
C GLU A 156 11.10 0.75 -11.04
N THR A 157 11.78 -0.23 -11.63
CA THR A 157 11.63 -0.62 -13.04
C THR A 157 10.50 -1.62 -13.27
N ALA A 158 9.75 -1.99 -12.23
CA ALA A 158 8.60 -2.89 -12.32
C ALA A 158 7.35 -2.28 -13.01
N ALA A 159 7.38 -1.00 -13.39
CA ALA A 159 6.31 -0.39 -14.18
C ALA A 159 6.51 -0.58 -15.71
N PRO A 160 5.40 -0.66 -16.47
CA PRO A 160 4.02 -0.74 -16.02
C PRO A 160 3.70 -2.12 -15.43
N LEU A 161 2.86 -2.17 -14.39
CA LEU A 161 2.34 -3.43 -13.84
C LEU A 161 0.83 -3.54 -13.97
N ALA A 162 0.36 -4.77 -14.09
CA ALA A 162 -1.04 -5.14 -14.02
C ALA A 162 -1.24 -6.13 -12.88
N PHE A 163 -2.38 -6.05 -12.20
CA PHE A 163 -2.77 -7.02 -11.20
C PHE A 163 -4.26 -7.33 -11.32
N VAL A 164 -4.64 -8.54 -10.93
CA VAL A 164 -6.03 -8.95 -10.81
C VAL A 164 -6.27 -9.34 -9.35
N ALA A 165 -7.24 -8.70 -8.72
CA ALA A 165 -7.68 -9.02 -7.38
C ALA A 165 -9.01 -9.80 -7.42
N LEU A 166 -9.10 -10.86 -6.62
CA LEU A 166 -10.34 -11.62 -6.43
C LEU A 166 -11.12 -11.09 -5.23
N PHE A 167 -12.40 -10.85 -5.45
CA PHE A 167 -13.38 -10.52 -4.42
C PHE A 167 -14.36 -11.70 -4.33
N PRO A 168 -14.22 -12.60 -3.33
CA PRO A 168 -15.13 -13.72 -3.17
C PRO A 168 -16.52 -13.22 -2.76
N TYR A 169 -17.56 -13.84 -3.29
CA TYR A 169 -18.93 -13.58 -2.87
C TYR A 169 -19.27 -14.43 -1.64
N LEU A 170 -19.78 -13.80 -0.58
CA LEU A 170 -20.30 -14.49 0.60
C LEU A 170 -21.83 -14.32 0.66
N GLU A 171 -22.57 -15.42 0.85
CA GLU A 171 -24.03 -15.37 1.01
C GLU A 171 -24.45 -14.62 2.27
N GLU A 172 -23.69 -14.79 3.34
CA GLU A 172 -23.83 -14.04 4.57
C GLU A 172 -22.46 -13.42 4.91
N PRO A 173 -22.38 -12.10 5.17
CA PRO A 173 -21.14 -11.48 5.60
C PRO A 173 -20.72 -12.10 6.93
N HIS A 174 -19.71 -12.97 6.90
CA HIS A 174 -19.13 -13.50 8.12
C HIS A 174 -18.45 -12.35 8.87
N PRO A 175 -18.81 -12.07 10.14
CA PRO A 175 -18.20 -10.98 10.91
C PRO A 175 -16.69 -11.16 11.14
N GLU A 176 -16.16 -12.35 10.88
CA GLU A 176 -14.73 -12.68 10.94
C GLU A 176 -14.03 -12.67 9.57
N ALA A 177 -14.72 -12.32 8.48
CA ALA A 177 -14.11 -12.26 7.16
C ALA A 177 -13.09 -11.11 7.12
N SER A 178 -11.81 -11.46 7.25
CA SER A 178 -10.68 -10.52 7.27
C SER A 178 -10.25 -10.05 5.88
N MET A 179 -11.16 -10.05 4.91
CA MET A 179 -10.87 -9.72 3.51
C MET A 179 -12.02 -8.93 2.89
N ALA A 180 -11.73 -8.28 1.76
CA ALA A 180 -12.76 -7.62 0.95
C ALA A 180 -13.58 -8.65 0.15
N THR A 181 -14.89 -8.44 0.03
CA THR A 181 -15.82 -9.41 -0.56
C THR A 181 -16.72 -8.79 -1.63
N ALA A 182 -17.14 -9.59 -2.60
CA ALA A 182 -18.13 -9.21 -3.60
C ALA A 182 -19.56 -9.14 -3.00
N PRO A 183 -20.48 -8.36 -3.60
CA PRO A 183 -20.28 -7.52 -4.78
C PRO A 183 -19.62 -6.19 -4.43
N VAL A 184 -18.65 -5.73 -5.22
CA VAL A 184 -18.02 -4.40 -5.17
C VAL A 184 -18.38 -3.58 -6.40
N ALA A 185 -18.60 -2.28 -6.23
CA ALA A 185 -18.52 -1.31 -7.31
C ALA A 185 -17.13 -0.69 -7.35
N LEU A 186 -16.65 -0.24 -8.52
CA LEU A 186 -15.36 0.46 -8.62
C LEU A 186 -15.32 1.73 -7.76
N SER A 187 -16.46 2.38 -7.54
CA SER A 187 -16.60 3.52 -6.63
C SER A 187 -16.41 3.17 -5.16
N ASP A 188 -16.53 1.90 -4.79
CA ASP A 188 -16.28 1.41 -3.44
C ASP A 188 -14.80 1.16 -3.19
N LEU A 189 -13.98 1.13 -4.25
CA LEU A 189 -12.57 0.79 -4.16
C LEU A 189 -11.71 2.05 -4.04
N LEU A 190 -10.66 1.94 -3.24
CA LEU A 190 -9.57 2.90 -3.12
C LEU A 190 -8.29 2.22 -3.60
N LEU A 191 -7.71 2.74 -4.68
CA LEU A 191 -6.38 2.36 -5.13
C LEU A 191 -5.39 3.42 -4.68
N ALA A 192 -4.35 2.99 -3.98
CA ALA A 192 -3.33 3.90 -3.46
C ALA A 192 -1.92 3.31 -3.59
N MET A 193 -0.94 4.20 -3.67
CA MET A 193 0.47 3.85 -3.62
C MET A 193 1.13 4.59 -2.46
N VAL A 194 1.95 3.87 -1.70
CA VAL A 194 2.72 4.40 -0.58
C VAL A 194 4.17 4.08 -0.80
N TYR A 195 5.05 5.07 -0.61
CA TYR A 195 6.49 4.81 -0.59
C TYR A 195 6.95 4.64 0.85
N LEU A 196 7.52 3.47 1.13
CA LEU A 196 8.16 3.17 2.40
C LEU A 196 9.68 3.15 2.23
N GLY A 197 10.40 3.77 3.15
CA GLY A 197 11.85 3.66 3.21
C GLY A 197 12.33 2.38 3.90
N PRO A 198 13.65 2.16 3.98
CA PRO A 198 14.25 0.91 4.46
C PRO A 198 13.85 0.50 5.88
N ASP A 199 13.63 1.47 6.77
CA ASP A 199 13.23 1.22 8.16
C ASP A 199 11.70 1.24 8.36
N GLY A 200 10.94 1.14 7.27
CA GLY A 200 9.48 1.19 7.29
C GLY A 200 8.92 2.59 7.58
N GLN A 201 9.73 3.63 7.37
CA GLN A 201 9.24 5.01 7.40
C GLN A 201 8.27 5.25 6.25
N VAL A 202 7.14 5.86 6.53
CA VAL A 202 6.14 6.18 5.51
C VAL A 202 6.50 7.53 4.92
N TYR A 203 7.13 7.56 3.75
CA TYR A 203 7.62 8.79 3.13
C TYR A 203 6.47 9.64 2.56
N TRP A 204 5.67 9.04 1.69
CA TRP A 204 4.47 9.67 1.12
C TRP A 204 3.42 8.62 0.78
N ALA A 205 2.18 9.07 0.62
CA ALA A 205 1.07 8.28 0.14
C ALA A 205 0.29 9.06 -0.93
N GLN A 206 -0.02 8.41 -2.04
CA GLN A 206 -0.77 8.98 -3.15
C GLN A 206 -2.01 8.14 -3.42
N ARG A 207 -3.16 8.81 -3.49
CA ARG A 207 -4.39 8.22 -4.00
C ARG A 207 -4.34 8.18 -5.52
N LEU A 208 -4.53 7.00 -6.09
CA LEU A 208 -4.51 6.77 -7.54
C LEU A 208 -5.94 6.80 -8.10
N GLN A 209 -6.89 6.17 -7.39
CA GLN A 209 -8.33 6.22 -7.68
C GLN A 209 -9.14 6.07 -6.39
N GLY A 210 -10.40 6.53 -6.39
CA GLY A 210 -11.40 6.22 -5.36
C GLY A 210 -11.71 7.32 -4.36
#